data_AF-A0A943G3M5-F1
#
_entry.id   AF-A0A943G3M5-F1
#
_cell.length_a   1.000
_cell.length_b   1.000
_cell.length_c   1.000
_cell.angle_alpha   90.00
_cell.angle_beta   90.00
_cell.angle_gamma   90.00
#
_symmetry.space_group_name_H-M   'P 1'
#
loop_
_entity.id
_entity.type
_entity.pdbx_description
1 polymer ?
#
loop_
_entity_poly.entity_id
_entity_poly.type
_entity_poly.pdbx_seq_one_letter_code
_entity_poly.pdbx_strand_id
1 'polypeptide(L)'
;MIFENYFPFIAKYEQYENYDDLDSKYIAHYLREMITVDPLKDNIFAKLSGREYVIFDDNGVAQDDDITNPSPNELCTMLTTNNTFNNKQYCQSFMDEANITRVYLTKYDTTSLKSKIKTDESDDISRAFELYVNYMPTFTNSAASKTGYYRIIVEIKHDNVDSDKEDAYYYTYANIEVR
;
A
#
# COMPACT_ATOMS: atom_id res chain seq x y z
N MET A 1 -3.61 -28.35 29.90
CA MET A 1 -3.12 -27.63 28.71
C MET A 1 -4.30 -27.17 27.89
N ILE A 2 -4.80 -25.96 28.15
CA ILE A 2 -5.82 -25.29 27.31
C ILE A 2 -5.25 -23.98 26.75
N PHE A 3 -4.15 -23.47 27.31
CA PHE A 3 -3.54 -22.18 26.93
C PHE A 3 -2.71 -22.22 25.64
N GLU A 4 -2.15 -23.36 25.22
CA GLU A 4 -1.31 -23.45 24.00
C GLU A 4 -2.11 -23.24 22.71
N ASN A 5 -3.42 -23.51 22.73
CA ASN A 5 -4.28 -23.35 21.56
C ASN A 5 -4.85 -21.94 21.38
N TYR A 6 -4.76 -21.04 22.38
CA TYR A 6 -5.29 -19.68 22.24
C TYR A 6 -4.28 -18.71 21.62
N PHE A 7 -2.98 -18.91 21.84
CA PHE A 7 -1.94 -18.05 21.29
C PHE A 7 -2.01 -17.88 19.76
N PRO A 8 -2.22 -18.95 18.96
CA PRO A 8 -2.38 -18.80 17.51
C PRO A 8 -3.65 -18.02 17.11
N PHE A 9 -4.71 -18.06 17.92
CA PHE A 9 -5.94 -17.30 17.64
C PHE A 9 -5.81 -15.83 18.05
N ILE A 10 -5.15 -15.54 19.19
CA ILE A 10 -4.86 -14.17 19.63
C ILE A 10 -3.90 -13.51 18.64
N ALA A 11 -2.83 -14.19 18.24
CA ALA A 11 -1.91 -13.68 17.22
C ALA A 11 -2.60 -13.43 15.87
N LYS A 12 -3.55 -14.29 15.46
CA LYS A 12 -4.39 -14.03 14.29
C LYS A 12 -5.35 -12.86 14.49
N TYR A 13 -5.91 -12.69 15.68
CA TYR A 13 -6.84 -11.61 16.00
C TYR A 13 -6.13 -10.24 16.04
N GLU A 14 -4.95 -10.16 16.67
CA GLU A 14 -4.07 -8.98 16.62
C GLU A 14 -3.61 -8.67 15.18
N GLN A 15 -3.44 -9.71 14.34
CA GLN A 15 -3.19 -9.52 12.91
C GLN A 15 -4.41 -8.97 12.16
N TYR A 16 -5.64 -9.35 12.53
CA TYR A 16 -6.86 -8.80 11.92
C TYR A 16 -7.16 -7.36 12.34
N GLU A 17 -6.79 -6.95 13.55
CA GLU A 17 -6.90 -5.54 13.97
C GLU A 17 -5.94 -4.64 13.18
N ASN A 18 -4.76 -5.16 12.82
CA ASN A 18 -3.74 -4.39 12.09
C ASN A 18 -3.84 -4.54 10.57
N TYR A 19 -4.54 -5.55 10.06
CA TYR A 19 -4.59 -5.86 8.64
C TYR A 19 -6.02 -5.90 8.14
N ASP A 20 -6.29 -5.15 7.08
CA ASP A 20 -7.56 -5.19 6.35
C ASP A 20 -8.78 -4.77 7.21
N ASP A 21 -8.58 -3.87 8.18
CA ASP A 21 -9.67 -3.26 8.97
C ASP A 21 -10.67 -2.50 8.08
N LEU A 22 -11.85 -2.23 8.64
CA LEU A 22 -12.97 -1.67 7.87
C LEU A 22 -12.61 -0.32 7.26
N ASP A 23 -11.98 0.57 8.02
CA ASP A 23 -11.68 1.93 7.59
C ASP A 23 -10.55 1.93 6.57
N SER A 24 -9.50 1.15 6.79
CA SER A 24 -8.41 0.98 5.82
C SER A 24 -8.89 0.39 4.50
N LYS A 25 -9.87 -0.53 4.52
CA LYS A 25 -10.49 -1.04 3.30
C LYS A 25 -11.31 0.02 2.58
N TYR A 26 -12.05 0.85 3.30
CA TYR A 26 -12.74 1.99 2.69
C TYR A 26 -11.74 2.96 2.08
N ILE A 27 -10.65 3.27 2.77
CA ILE A 27 -9.60 4.17 2.27
C ILE A 27 -9.00 3.61 0.97
N ALA A 28 -8.59 2.33 0.97
CA ALA A 28 -8.06 1.69 -0.23
C ALA A 28 -9.09 1.66 -1.37
N HIS A 29 -10.36 1.40 -1.06
CA HIS A 29 -11.44 1.42 -2.05
C HIS A 29 -11.63 2.82 -2.68
N TYR A 30 -11.63 3.88 -1.88
CA TYR A 30 -11.74 5.25 -2.40
C TYR A 30 -10.55 5.61 -3.29
N LEU A 31 -9.33 5.25 -2.88
CA LEU A 31 -8.15 5.44 -3.71
C LEU A 31 -8.27 4.70 -5.06
N ARG A 32 -8.78 3.47 -5.05
CA ARG A 32 -9.09 2.72 -6.28
C ARG A 32 -10.09 3.43 -7.16
N GLU A 33 -11.16 4.00 -6.61
CA GLU A 33 -12.17 4.72 -7.40
C GLU A 33 -11.55 5.95 -8.08
N MET A 34 -10.71 6.71 -7.37
CA MET A 34 -9.99 7.85 -7.97
C MET A 34 -9.14 7.42 -9.16
N ILE A 35 -8.40 6.32 -9.00
CA ILE A 35 -7.51 5.77 -10.02
C ILE A 35 -8.29 5.11 -11.18
N THR A 36 -9.49 4.59 -10.93
CA THR A 36 -10.33 4.01 -11.98
C THR A 36 -10.97 5.11 -12.83
N VAL A 37 -11.35 6.23 -12.21
CA VAL A 37 -11.91 7.41 -12.91
C VAL A 37 -10.84 8.14 -13.71
N ASP A 38 -9.65 8.29 -13.13
CA ASP A 38 -8.48 8.88 -13.78
C ASP A 38 -7.29 7.91 -13.71
N PRO A 39 -7.05 7.12 -14.76
CA PRO A 39 -6.01 6.09 -14.74
C PRO A 39 -4.63 6.69 -14.50
N LEU A 40 -3.74 5.89 -13.94
CA LEU A 40 -2.33 6.24 -13.83
C LEU A 40 -1.70 6.29 -15.22
N LYS A 41 -0.78 7.24 -15.42
CA LYS A 41 0.01 7.39 -16.64
C LYS A 41 0.77 6.09 -16.97
N ASP A 42 0.87 5.80 -18.26
CA ASP A 42 1.49 4.56 -18.77
C ASP A 42 2.94 4.33 -18.30
N ASN A 43 3.65 5.42 -17.98
CA ASN A 43 5.02 5.36 -17.46
C ASN A 43 5.13 4.60 -16.12
N ILE A 44 4.05 4.50 -15.33
CA ILE A 44 4.05 3.72 -14.08
C ILE A 44 4.05 2.22 -14.37
N PHE A 45 3.37 1.79 -15.43
CA PHE A 45 3.34 0.40 -15.86
C PHE A 45 4.69 -0.01 -16.47
N ALA A 46 5.40 0.93 -17.09
CA ALA A 46 6.81 0.73 -17.44
C ALA A 46 7.70 0.55 -16.20
N LYS A 47 7.46 1.27 -15.09
CA LYS A 47 8.19 1.05 -13.82
C LYS A 47 7.92 -0.35 -13.22
N LEU A 48 6.70 -0.88 -13.35
CA LEU A 48 6.38 -2.28 -12.99
C LEU A 48 6.96 -3.30 -13.98
N SER A 49 7.29 -2.89 -15.21
CA SER A 49 7.87 -3.76 -16.24
C SER A 49 9.35 -4.01 -15.96
N GLY A 50 9.62 -4.88 -14.98
CA GLY A 50 10.97 -5.25 -14.54
C GLY A 50 11.13 -5.32 -13.02
N ARG A 51 10.10 -4.89 -12.27
CA ARG A 51 10.05 -4.95 -10.80
C ARG A 51 8.80 -5.70 -10.33
N GLU A 52 8.79 -6.21 -9.12
CA GLU A 52 7.61 -6.83 -8.49
C GLU A 52 6.69 -5.77 -7.88
N TYR A 53 7.25 -4.68 -7.36
CA TYR A 53 6.52 -3.56 -6.77
C TYR A 53 7.24 -2.21 -6.96
N VAL A 54 6.51 -1.12 -6.70
CA VAL A 54 6.97 0.26 -6.58
C VAL A 54 6.38 0.83 -5.28
N ILE A 55 7.18 1.54 -4.49
CA ILE A 55 6.76 2.20 -3.25
C ILE A 55 6.54 3.69 -3.54
N PHE A 56 5.53 4.28 -2.92
CA PHE A 56 5.32 5.72 -2.78
C PHE A 56 5.25 6.06 -1.27
N ASP A 57 6.22 6.74 -0.69
CA ASP A 57 6.36 7.01 0.75
C ASP A 57 6.76 8.45 1.11
N ASP A 58 6.28 8.97 2.25
CA ASP A 58 6.50 10.38 2.64
C ASP A 58 7.88 10.67 3.24
N ASN A 59 8.81 9.71 3.17
CA ASN A 59 10.16 9.83 3.67
C ASN A 59 11.01 10.68 2.70
N GLY A 60 10.68 11.97 2.65
CA GLY A 60 11.20 12.91 1.68
C GLY A 60 12.72 12.86 1.53
N VAL A 61 13.15 12.50 0.32
CA VAL A 61 14.09 13.33 -0.42
C VAL A 61 13.57 13.36 -1.86
N ALA A 62 13.02 14.50 -2.29
CA ALA A 62 12.98 14.82 -3.70
C ALA A 62 14.44 15.01 -4.15
N GLN A 63 15.14 13.93 -4.45
CA GLN A 63 16.31 14.00 -5.30
C GLN A 63 15.78 14.04 -6.73
N ASP A 64 15.90 15.22 -7.34
CA ASP A 64 16.07 15.34 -8.78
C ASP A 64 16.93 14.15 -9.25
N ASP A 65 16.37 13.33 -10.13
CA ASP A 65 17.00 12.22 -10.85
C ASP A 65 17.20 10.83 -10.19
N ASP A 66 16.67 10.53 -8.99
CA ASP A 66 16.66 9.11 -8.53
C ASP A 66 15.29 8.60 -8.01
N ILE A 67 14.78 7.60 -8.72
CA ILE A 67 13.48 6.95 -8.54
C ILE A 67 13.62 5.89 -7.46
N THR A 68 13.93 6.29 -6.23
CA THR A 68 13.97 5.36 -5.10
C THR A 68 12.82 5.56 -4.13
N ASN A 69 12.43 6.79 -3.76
CA ASN A 69 11.38 7.00 -2.75
C ASN A 69 10.47 8.20 -3.10
N PRO A 70 9.45 8.01 -3.97
CA PRO A 70 8.51 9.07 -4.35
C PRO A 70 7.46 9.29 -3.25
N SER A 71 7.03 10.53 -2.94
CA SER A 71 5.99 10.75 -1.93
C SER A 71 4.69 9.97 -2.22
N PRO A 72 3.85 9.61 -1.23
CA PRO A 72 2.53 9.01 -1.48
C PRO A 72 1.73 9.94 -2.39
N ASN A 73 1.88 11.24 -2.17
CA ASN A 73 1.35 12.33 -3.00
C ASN A 73 1.87 12.33 -4.45
N GLU A 74 3.02 11.73 -4.76
CA GLU A 74 3.49 11.53 -6.14
C GLU A 74 2.55 10.61 -6.92
N LEU A 75 1.91 9.62 -6.28
CA LEU A 75 0.88 8.80 -6.92
C LEU A 75 -0.23 9.68 -7.51
N CYS A 76 -0.69 10.68 -6.76
CA CYS A 76 -1.70 11.63 -7.22
C CYS A 76 -1.22 12.50 -8.41
N THR A 77 0.10 12.73 -8.55
CA THR A 77 0.66 13.44 -9.71
C THR A 77 0.70 12.60 -10.98
N MET A 78 0.60 11.27 -10.83
CA MET A 78 0.65 10.30 -11.92
C MET A 78 -0.73 10.07 -12.57
N LEU A 79 -1.80 10.69 -12.08
CA LEU A 79 -3.13 10.66 -12.72
C LEU A 79 -3.07 11.34 -14.11
N THR A 80 -3.71 10.74 -15.12
CA THR A 80 -3.62 11.15 -16.53
C THR A 80 -4.30 12.48 -16.84
N THR A 81 -5.49 12.73 -16.30
CA THR A 81 -6.21 13.99 -16.46
C THR A 81 -5.90 14.94 -15.32
N ASN A 82 -4.76 15.62 -15.42
CA ASN A 82 -4.51 16.92 -14.76
C ASN A 82 -5.54 18.03 -15.15
N ASN A 83 -6.59 17.69 -15.90
CA ASN A 83 -7.56 18.61 -16.49
C ASN A 83 -8.86 18.67 -15.69
N THR A 84 -8.74 18.91 -14.40
CA THR A 84 -9.59 19.81 -13.63
C THR A 84 -8.93 19.94 -12.28
N PHE A 85 -8.94 21.13 -11.69
CA PHE A 85 -8.32 21.48 -10.41
C PHE A 85 -8.75 20.62 -9.19
N ASN A 86 -9.46 19.51 -9.39
CA ASN A 86 -10.11 18.73 -8.35
C ASN A 86 -9.44 17.38 -8.10
N ASN A 87 -9.12 16.53 -9.10
CA ASN A 87 -8.72 15.14 -8.78
C ASN A 87 -7.34 15.01 -8.12
N LYS A 88 -6.32 15.74 -8.61
CA LYS A 88 -5.00 15.73 -7.98
C LYS A 88 -5.05 16.29 -6.56
N GLN A 89 -5.62 17.48 -6.40
CA GLN A 89 -5.71 18.14 -5.10
C GLN A 89 -6.57 17.33 -4.13
N TYR A 90 -7.68 16.77 -4.60
CA TYR A 90 -8.55 15.89 -3.82
C TYR A 90 -7.85 14.60 -3.42
N CYS A 91 -7.10 13.97 -4.33
CA CYS A 91 -6.28 12.80 -4.02
C CYS A 91 -5.25 13.14 -2.93
N GLN A 92 -4.54 14.26 -3.06
CA GLN A 92 -3.56 14.69 -2.06
C GLN A 92 -4.21 14.96 -0.69
N SER A 93 -5.28 15.76 -0.67
CA SER A 93 -6.04 16.03 0.56
C SER A 93 -6.60 14.74 1.17
N PHE A 94 -7.07 13.80 0.35
CA PHE A 94 -7.53 12.50 0.82
C PHE A 94 -6.38 11.67 1.42
N MET A 95 -5.21 11.65 0.80
CA MET A 95 -4.05 10.93 1.33
C MET A 95 -3.61 11.52 2.69
N ASP A 96 -3.56 12.84 2.78
CA ASP A 96 -3.21 13.55 4.01
C ASP A 96 -4.29 13.33 5.10
N GLU A 97 -5.57 13.49 4.79
CA GLU A 97 -6.69 13.31 5.74
C GLU A 97 -6.84 11.85 6.21
N ALA A 98 -6.56 10.89 5.34
CA ALA A 98 -6.60 9.47 5.65
C ALA A 98 -5.29 8.97 6.28
N ASN A 99 -4.32 9.85 6.57
CA ASN A 99 -3.01 9.50 7.11
C ASN A 99 -2.30 8.36 6.33
N ILE A 100 -2.41 8.38 5.01
CA ILE A 100 -1.72 7.42 4.15
C ILE A 100 -0.25 7.79 4.11
N THR A 101 0.59 6.92 4.66
CA THR A 101 2.03 7.16 4.77
C THR A 101 2.83 6.48 3.67
N ARG A 102 2.33 5.34 3.17
CA ARG A 102 2.92 4.63 2.04
C ARG A 102 1.88 3.99 1.15
N VAL A 103 2.17 3.93 -0.15
CA VAL A 103 1.41 3.17 -1.14
C VAL A 103 2.35 2.26 -1.91
N TYR A 104 2.02 0.97 -1.96
CA TYR A 104 2.76 -0.03 -2.73
C TYR A 104 1.93 -0.40 -3.96
N LEU A 105 2.48 -0.13 -5.14
CA LEU A 105 1.93 -0.58 -6.40
C LEU A 105 2.62 -1.89 -6.77
N THR A 106 1.86 -2.98 -6.86
CA THR A 106 2.39 -4.32 -7.17
C THR A 106 1.62 -4.95 -8.32
N LYS A 107 2.29 -5.89 -9.00
CA LYS A 107 1.60 -6.81 -9.91
C LYS A 107 0.58 -7.65 -9.14
N TYR A 108 -0.38 -8.21 -9.87
CA TYR A 108 -1.40 -9.09 -9.31
C TYR A 108 -0.82 -10.41 -8.73
N ASP A 109 0.37 -10.81 -9.17
CA ASP A 109 1.05 -12.01 -8.69
C ASP A 109 1.62 -11.81 -7.28
N THR A 110 0.85 -12.21 -6.27
CA THR A 110 1.26 -12.13 -4.87
C THR A 110 2.33 -13.17 -4.51
N THR A 111 2.55 -14.21 -5.32
CA THR A 111 3.61 -15.21 -5.09
C THR A 111 4.98 -14.60 -5.36
N SER A 112 5.10 -13.90 -6.50
CA SER A 112 6.32 -13.16 -6.85
C SER A 112 6.60 -12.05 -5.84
N LEU A 113 5.58 -11.29 -5.43
CA LEU A 113 5.71 -10.26 -4.39
C LEU A 113 6.26 -10.83 -3.07
N LYS A 114 5.63 -11.89 -2.54
CA LYS A 114 6.09 -12.55 -1.30
C LYS A 114 7.53 -13.05 -1.40
N SER A 115 7.90 -13.60 -2.55
CA SER A 115 9.25 -14.11 -2.77
C SER A 115 10.26 -12.97 -2.77
N LYS A 116 9.95 -11.87 -3.46
CA LYS A 116 10.80 -10.69 -3.53
C LYS A 116 10.97 -10.04 -2.15
N ILE A 117 9.89 -9.81 -1.42
CA ILE A 117 9.92 -9.20 -0.07
C ILE A 117 10.73 -10.03 0.93
N LYS A 118 10.68 -11.37 0.85
CA LYS A 118 11.53 -12.24 1.70
C LYS A 118 13.02 -12.13 1.41
N THR A 119 13.37 -11.82 0.17
CA THR A 119 14.77 -11.69 -0.27
C THR A 119 15.27 -10.25 -0.28
N ASP A 120 14.38 -9.29 -0.06
CA ASP A 120 14.76 -7.88 -0.02
C ASP A 120 15.29 -7.56 1.37
N GLU A 121 16.59 -7.28 1.45
CA GLU A 121 17.26 -6.86 2.67
C GLU A 121 17.28 -5.33 2.81
N SER A 122 16.52 -4.59 1.99
CA SER A 122 16.43 -3.13 2.10
C SER A 122 15.78 -2.69 3.41
N ASP A 123 16.37 -1.67 4.05
CA ASP A 123 15.79 -0.96 5.20
C ASP A 123 14.44 -0.27 4.85
N ASP A 124 14.10 -0.14 3.56
CA ASP A 124 12.84 0.46 3.11
C ASP A 124 11.62 -0.43 3.44
N ILE A 125 11.82 -1.74 3.60
CA ILE A 125 10.75 -2.70 3.90
C ILE A 125 10.61 -2.88 5.41
N SER A 126 9.52 -2.36 5.96
CA SER A 126 9.22 -2.55 7.38
C SER A 126 8.88 -4.02 7.67
N ARG A 127 9.28 -4.49 8.86
CA ARG A 127 8.92 -5.83 9.35
C ARG A 127 7.39 -6.03 9.40
N ALA A 128 6.64 -4.98 9.70
CA ALA A 128 5.17 -5.01 9.73
C ALA A 128 4.58 -5.25 8.33
N PHE A 129 5.11 -4.58 7.31
CA PHE A 129 4.72 -4.79 5.92
C PHE A 129 5.09 -6.19 5.42
N GLU A 130 6.27 -6.70 5.78
CA GLU A 130 6.68 -8.07 5.45
C GLU A 130 5.69 -9.11 6.00
N LEU A 131 5.25 -8.94 7.27
CA LEU A 131 4.25 -9.79 7.90
C LEU A 131 2.89 -9.70 7.19
N TYR A 132 2.47 -8.49 6.80
CA TYR A 132 1.24 -8.28 6.02
C TYR A 132 1.29 -9.01 4.68
N VAL A 133 2.34 -8.81 3.89
CA VAL A 133 2.51 -9.46 2.59
C VAL A 133 2.51 -10.98 2.72
N ASN A 134 3.15 -11.51 3.77
CA ASN A 134 3.13 -12.94 4.05
C ASN A 134 1.72 -13.47 4.38
N TYR A 135 0.89 -12.66 5.05
CA TYR A 135 -0.51 -12.99 5.38
C TYR A 135 -1.45 -12.97 4.16
N MET A 136 -1.20 -12.14 3.15
CA MET A 136 -2.06 -12.02 1.96
C MET A 136 -2.30 -13.38 1.26
N PRO A 137 -3.48 -13.65 0.68
CA PRO A 137 -3.70 -14.86 -0.10
C PRO A 137 -2.80 -14.91 -1.35
N THR A 138 -2.31 -16.11 -1.68
CA THR A 138 -1.50 -16.35 -2.88
C THR A 138 -2.39 -16.51 -4.10
N PHE A 139 -2.20 -15.64 -5.10
CA PHE A 139 -2.88 -15.74 -6.38
C PHE A 139 -1.85 -15.83 -7.50
N THR A 140 -1.95 -16.86 -8.31
CA THR A 140 -1.19 -17.01 -9.56
C THR A 140 -2.15 -16.74 -10.72
N ASN A 141 -2.60 -15.50 -10.85
CA ASN A 141 -3.50 -15.15 -11.96
C ASN A 141 -2.67 -14.83 -13.20
N SER A 142 -2.99 -15.49 -14.32
CA SER A 142 -2.33 -15.29 -15.63
C SER A 142 -2.57 -13.89 -16.25
N ALA A 143 -3.39 -13.07 -15.58
CA ALA A 143 -3.67 -11.68 -15.94
C ALA A 143 -2.45 -10.74 -15.75
N ALA A 144 -1.35 -11.20 -15.15
CA ALA A 144 -0.07 -10.48 -15.09
C ALA A 144 0.46 -10.03 -16.47
N SER A 145 -0.09 -10.58 -17.56
CA SER A 145 0.21 -10.21 -18.95
C SER A 145 -0.71 -9.13 -19.55
N LYS A 146 -1.73 -8.65 -18.82
CA LYS A 146 -2.65 -7.60 -19.29
C LYS A 146 -2.26 -6.26 -18.68
N THR A 147 -1.80 -5.34 -19.53
CA THR A 147 -1.67 -3.91 -19.19
C THR A 147 -2.96 -3.42 -18.51
N GLY A 148 -2.84 -2.78 -17.34
CA GLY A 148 -3.96 -2.23 -16.57
C GLY A 148 -4.36 -3.00 -15.30
N TYR A 149 -3.89 -4.24 -15.08
CA TYR A 149 -4.20 -4.99 -13.86
C TYR A 149 -3.08 -4.94 -12.84
N TYR A 150 -3.37 -4.39 -11.67
CA TYR A 150 -2.41 -4.23 -10.57
C TYR A 150 -3.14 -4.25 -9.22
N ARG A 151 -2.37 -4.31 -8.16
CA ARG A 151 -2.87 -4.20 -6.80
C ARG A 151 -2.15 -3.04 -6.12
N ILE A 152 -2.92 -2.31 -5.34
CA ILE A 152 -2.43 -1.26 -4.47
C ILE A 152 -2.50 -1.79 -3.05
N ILE A 153 -1.43 -1.59 -2.27
CA ILE A 153 -1.43 -1.78 -0.83
C ILE A 153 -1.21 -0.40 -0.21
N VAL A 154 -2.03 -0.03 0.76
CA VAL A 154 -1.98 1.27 1.44
C VAL A 154 -1.57 1.02 2.88
N GLU A 155 -0.56 1.76 3.34
CA GLU A 155 -0.12 1.83 4.74
C GLU A 155 -0.69 3.11 5.36
N ILE A 156 -1.48 2.95 6.41
CA ILE A 156 -2.20 4.03 7.08
C ILE A 156 -1.67 4.15 8.50
N LYS A 157 -1.33 5.36 8.92
CA LYS A 157 -0.90 5.65 10.28
C LYS A 157 -2.11 6.03 11.14
N HIS A 158 -2.23 5.39 12.30
CA HIS A 158 -3.21 5.72 13.31
C HIS A 158 -2.52 6.24 14.56
N ASP A 159 -3.02 7.35 15.08
CA ASP A 159 -2.60 7.86 16.39
C ASP A 159 -3.30 7.02 17.48
N ASN A 160 -2.54 6.48 18.42
CA ASN A 160 -3.09 5.71 19.53
C ASN A 160 -3.61 6.67 20.60
N VAL A 161 -4.89 7.00 20.51
CA VAL A 161 -5.57 7.99 21.36
C VAL A 161 -5.67 7.54 22.83
N ASP A 162 -5.52 6.25 23.12
CA ASP A 162 -5.64 5.65 24.47
C ASP A 162 -4.29 5.46 25.19
N SER A 163 -3.20 5.97 24.61
CA SER A 163 -1.87 5.87 25.18
C SER A 163 -1.50 7.12 25.97
N ASP A 164 -1.25 6.97 27.28
CA ASP A 164 -0.61 8.00 28.13
C ASP A 164 0.83 8.35 27.69
N LYS A 165 1.38 7.67 26.66
CA LYS A 165 2.67 7.99 26.06
C LYS A 165 2.47 8.90 24.86
N GLU A 166 3.12 10.07 24.90
CA GLU A 166 3.36 10.88 23.71
C GLU A 166 3.98 9.99 22.61
N ASP A 167 3.48 10.12 21.37
CA ASP A 167 3.94 9.42 20.16
C ASP A 167 3.63 7.91 20.04
N ALA A 168 2.61 7.38 20.72
CA ALA A 168 2.12 6.05 20.36
C ALA A 168 1.31 6.10 19.06
N TYR A 169 1.84 5.53 18.00
CA TYR A 169 1.12 5.30 16.74
C TYR A 169 1.26 3.83 16.33
N TYR A 170 0.33 3.37 15.51
CA TYR A 170 0.38 2.06 14.87
C TYR A 170 0.01 2.18 13.39
N TYR A 171 0.36 1.16 12.61
CA TYR A 171 0.09 1.13 11.18
C TYR A 171 -0.87 0.02 10.84
N THR A 172 -1.83 0.32 9.98
CA THR A 172 -2.67 -0.67 9.33
C THR A 172 -2.36 -0.77 7.85
N TYR A 173 -2.72 -1.91 7.27
CA TYR A 173 -2.49 -2.21 5.87
C TYR A 173 -3.77 -2.69 5.21
N ALA A 174 -4.09 -2.14 4.04
CA ALA A 174 -5.19 -2.63 3.22
C ALA A 174 -4.77 -2.75 1.76
N ASN A 175 -5.25 -3.78 1.09
CA ASN A 175 -4.96 -4.00 -0.32
C ASN A 175 -6.24 -4.01 -1.16
N ILE A 176 -6.12 -3.51 -2.39
CA ILE A 176 -7.22 -3.46 -3.34
C ILE A 176 -6.75 -3.71 -4.77
N GLU A 177 -7.58 -4.40 -5.54
CA GLU A 177 -7.30 -4.75 -6.93
C GLU A 177 -7.85 -3.66 -7.87
N VAL A 178 -7.03 -3.25 -8.84
CA VAL A 178 -7.37 -2.23 -9.84
C VAL A 178 -7.26 -2.83 -11.24
N ARG A 179 -8.18 -2.44 -12.13
CA ARG A 179 -8.36 -2.96 -13.49
C ARG A 179 -8.36 -1.82 -14.50
#